data_AF-A0A929SRC8-F1
#
_entry.id   AF-A0A929SRC8-F1
#
_cell.length_a   1.000
_cell.length_b   1.000
_cell.length_c   1.000
_cell.angle_alpha   90.00
_cell.angle_beta   90.00
_cell.angle_gamma   90.00
#
_symmetry.space_group_name_H-M   'P 1'
#
loop_
_entity.id
_entity.type
_entity.pdbx_description
1 polymer ?
#
loop_
_entity_poly.entity_id
_entity_poly.type
_entity_poly.pdbx_seq_one_letter_code
_entity_poly.pdbx_strand_id
1 'polypeptide(L)'
;MNFGHYIDKSILKKNNIKSEINNLRNETIAILYELLMFKEIKLNLDSEILLEAKLNLLFMLFRSSMIIQFREHYFNCLEYLIGKDSIVDEEIKEITEKIIKKYSELNYSYYNRKLDMNRKKLLYIVREEGNIIGKNYPYSYIYGICKAVKILKRFENMDRISLKEIYLDKNLGKEKLTKQEIEETIVYIKNI
;
A
#
# COMPACT_ATOMS: atom_id res chain seq x y z
N MET A 1 7.87 -6.04 1.00
CA MET A 1 8.39 -5.80 2.36
C MET A 1 8.39 -7.10 3.13
N ASN A 2 9.54 -7.56 3.61
CA ASN A 2 9.67 -8.86 4.31
C ASN A 2 10.30 -8.74 5.71
N PHE A 3 11.02 -7.64 6.02
CA PHE A 3 11.80 -7.54 7.25
C PHE A 3 10.95 -7.15 8.47
N GLY A 4 10.06 -6.15 8.33
CA GLY A 4 9.12 -5.80 9.39
C GLY A 4 8.23 -6.98 9.81
N HIS A 5 7.73 -7.73 8.83
CA HIS A 5 6.95 -8.96 9.06
C HIS A 5 7.74 -10.06 9.77
N TYR A 6 9.05 -10.18 9.51
CA TYR A 6 9.92 -11.12 10.20
C TYR A 6 10.14 -10.74 11.67
N ILE A 7 10.43 -9.46 11.94
CA ILE A 7 10.58 -8.94 13.30
C ILE A 7 9.29 -9.16 14.10
N ASP A 8 8.15 -8.77 13.52
CA ASP A 8 6.84 -8.89 14.16
C ASP A 8 6.56 -10.34 14.61
N LYS A 9 6.68 -11.31 13.68
CA LYS A 9 6.50 -12.74 13.99
C LYS A 9 7.45 -13.24 15.08
N SER A 10 8.68 -12.77 15.08
CA SER A 10 9.69 -13.15 16.07
C SER A 10 9.33 -12.63 17.48
N ILE A 11 8.83 -11.39 17.57
CA ILE A 11 8.40 -10.77 18.83
C ILE A 11 7.13 -11.42 19.36
N LEU A 12 6.13 -11.65 18.50
CA LEU A 12 4.90 -12.35 18.89
C LEU A 12 5.20 -13.73 19.45
N LYS A 13 6.08 -14.50 18.77
CA LYS A 13 6.52 -15.83 19.22
C LYS A 13 7.24 -15.77 20.57
N LYS A 14 8.19 -14.84 20.74
CA LYS A 14 8.95 -14.69 21.99
C LYS A 14 8.06 -14.33 23.18
N ASN A 15 7.03 -13.53 22.97
CA ASN A 15 6.16 -13.02 24.03
C ASN A 15 4.87 -13.84 24.22
N ASN A 16 4.69 -14.95 23.48
CA ASN A 16 3.49 -15.79 23.50
C ASN A 16 2.18 -14.98 23.28
N ILE A 17 2.24 -13.94 22.44
CA ILE A 17 1.09 -13.08 22.14
C ILE A 17 0.26 -13.76 21.06
N LYS A 18 -0.96 -14.15 21.42
CA LYS A 18 -1.98 -14.66 20.48
C LYS A 18 -2.97 -13.52 20.19
N SER A 19 -2.69 -12.71 19.18
CA SER A 19 -3.64 -11.71 18.69
C SER A 19 -4.30 -12.16 17.39
N GLU A 20 -5.58 -11.86 17.22
CA GLU A 20 -6.24 -11.92 15.91
C GLU A 20 -5.61 -10.82 15.03
N ILE A 21 -4.89 -11.22 13.98
CA ILE A 21 -4.18 -10.26 13.12
C ILE A 21 -4.82 -10.23 11.75
N ASN A 22 -5.39 -9.08 11.42
CA ASN A 22 -5.85 -8.78 10.07
C ASN A 22 -4.73 -8.13 9.25
N ASN A 23 -4.90 -8.10 7.94
CA ASN A 23 -3.87 -7.59 7.03
C ASN A 23 -3.50 -6.12 7.30
N LEU A 24 -4.45 -5.27 7.69
CA LEU A 24 -4.19 -3.85 7.95
C LEU A 24 -3.26 -3.66 9.16
N ARG A 25 -3.53 -4.40 10.22
CA ARG A 25 -2.71 -4.38 11.43
C ARG A 25 -1.32 -4.96 11.17
N ASN A 26 -1.24 -6.11 10.48
CA ASN A 26 0.03 -6.72 10.07
C ASN A 26 0.91 -5.72 9.30
N GLU A 27 0.35 -5.09 8.26
CA GLU A 27 1.11 -4.10 7.46
C GLU A 27 1.50 -2.88 8.29
N THR A 28 0.63 -2.41 9.20
CA THR A 28 0.97 -1.27 10.08
C THR A 28 2.19 -1.58 10.94
N ILE A 29 2.20 -2.74 11.60
CA ILE A 29 3.29 -3.12 12.51
C ILE A 29 4.58 -3.38 11.74
N ALA A 30 4.50 -4.03 10.58
CA ALA A 30 5.64 -4.25 9.71
C ALA A 30 6.27 -2.92 9.25
N ILE A 31 5.46 -1.98 8.75
CA ILE A 31 5.93 -0.65 8.33
C ILE A 31 6.50 0.13 9.53
N LEU A 32 5.87 0.05 10.70
CA LEU A 32 6.37 0.71 11.91
C LEU A 32 7.80 0.24 12.25
N TYR A 33 8.07 -1.06 12.22
CA TYR A 33 9.42 -1.58 12.46
C TYR A 33 10.42 -1.10 11.41
N GLU A 34 10.04 -1.08 10.14
CA GLU A 34 10.91 -0.60 9.07
C GLU A 34 11.23 0.90 9.22
N LEU A 35 10.25 1.73 9.58
CA LEU A 35 10.46 3.16 9.85
C LEU A 35 11.32 3.41 11.10
N LEU A 36 11.13 2.63 12.17
CA LEU A 36 11.98 2.72 13.37
C LEU A 36 13.42 2.36 13.04
N MET A 37 13.65 1.24 12.37
CA MET A 37 15.00 0.83 11.95
C MET A 37 15.64 1.87 11.03
N PHE A 38 14.86 2.41 10.08
CA PHE A 38 15.33 3.44 9.18
C PHE A 38 15.76 4.71 9.94
N LYS A 39 15.02 5.12 10.98
CA LYS A 39 15.40 6.25 11.85
C LYS A 39 16.76 6.04 12.53
N GLU A 40 17.09 4.81 12.93
CA GLU A 40 18.37 4.48 13.57
C GLU A 40 19.54 4.47 12.58
N ILE A 41 19.32 4.03 11.33
CA ILE A 41 20.41 3.88 10.36
C ILE A 41 20.57 5.07 9.42
N LYS A 42 19.58 5.97 9.29
CA LYS A 42 19.54 6.98 8.22
C LYS A 42 20.74 7.93 8.19
N LEU A 43 21.35 8.21 9.35
CA LEU A 43 22.54 9.09 9.43
C LEU A 43 23.80 8.44 8.85
N ASN A 44 23.80 7.12 8.69
CA ASN A 44 24.91 6.34 8.15
C ASN A 44 24.68 5.92 6.68
N LEU A 45 23.55 6.31 6.09
CA LEU A 45 23.24 5.99 4.69
C LEU A 45 23.74 7.09 3.75
N ASP A 46 24.11 6.68 2.54
CA ASP A 46 24.38 7.62 1.46
C ASP A 46 23.12 8.45 1.12
N SER A 47 23.33 9.70 0.72
CA SER A 47 22.26 10.61 0.33
C SER A 47 21.37 10.09 -0.81
N GLU A 48 21.92 9.32 -1.76
CA GLU A 48 21.16 8.70 -2.85
C GLU A 48 20.23 7.61 -2.31
N ILE A 49 20.73 6.76 -1.40
CA ILE A 49 19.93 5.72 -0.74
C ILE A 49 18.80 6.35 0.08
N LEU A 50 19.08 7.46 0.77
CA LEU A 50 18.06 8.20 1.53
C LEU A 50 16.97 8.74 0.61
N LEU A 51 17.34 9.29 -0.55
CA LEU A 51 16.41 9.77 -1.55
C LEU A 51 15.55 8.63 -2.11
N GLU A 52 16.16 7.49 -2.46
CA GLU A 52 15.43 6.32 -2.93
C GLU A 52 14.45 5.77 -1.89
N ALA A 53 14.84 5.73 -0.61
CA ALA A 53 13.96 5.32 0.47
C ALA A 53 12.74 6.24 0.60
N LYS A 54 12.94 7.57 0.54
CA LYS A 54 11.85 8.55 0.53
C LYS A 54 10.93 8.35 -0.68
N LEU A 55 11.51 8.19 -1.86
CA LEU A 55 10.76 7.97 -3.09
C LEU A 55 9.97 6.66 -3.02
N ASN A 56 10.52 5.60 -2.44
CA ASN A 56 9.83 4.32 -2.25
C ASN A 56 8.60 4.47 -1.34
N LEU A 57 8.69 5.22 -0.24
CA LEU A 57 7.55 5.47 0.64
C LEU A 57 6.44 6.30 -0.05
N LEU A 58 6.82 7.34 -0.79
CA LEU A 58 5.87 8.11 -1.62
C LEU A 58 5.27 7.25 -2.73
N PHE A 59 6.09 6.43 -3.37
CA PHE A 59 5.66 5.52 -4.42
C PHE A 59 4.64 4.52 -3.88
N MET A 60 4.85 3.94 -2.69
CA MET A 60 3.86 3.08 -2.03
C MET A 60 2.50 3.76 -1.87
N LEU A 61 2.46 5.03 -1.44
CA LEU A 61 1.22 5.79 -1.32
C LEU A 61 0.56 6.01 -2.69
N PHE A 62 1.26 6.68 -3.60
CA PHE A 62 0.70 7.10 -4.88
C PHE A 62 0.36 5.92 -5.78
N ARG A 63 1.23 4.91 -5.83
CA ARG A 63 1.00 3.69 -6.63
C ARG A 63 -0.18 2.91 -6.11
N SER A 64 -0.35 2.81 -4.79
CA SER A 64 -1.49 2.12 -4.21
C SER A 64 -2.79 2.88 -4.48
N SER A 65 -2.80 4.21 -4.36
CA SER A 65 -3.97 5.05 -4.66
C SER A 65 -4.40 4.92 -6.11
N MET A 66 -3.43 5.00 -7.05
CA MET A 66 -3.69 4.82 -8.48
C MET A 66 -4.33 3.45 -8.76
N ILE A 67 -3.84 2.39 -8.11
CA ILE A 67 -4.37 1.04 -8.31
C ILE A 67 -5.77 0.87 -7.73
N ILE A 68 -6.07 1.47 -6.58
CA ILE A 68 -7.43 1.41 -6.02
C ILE A 68 -8.42 1.99 -7.02
N GLN A 69 -8.11 3.16 -7.60
CA GLN A 69 -8.95 3.78 -8.63
C GLN A 69 -9.03 2.95 -9.91
N PHE A 70 -7.91 2.38 -10.34
CA PHE A 70 -7.88 1.52 -11.53
C PHE A 70 -8.72 0.25 -11.33
N ARG A 71 -8.63 -0.35 -10.14
CA ARG A 71 -9.34 -1.57 -9.78
C ARG A 71 -10.85 -1.39 -9.80
N GLU A 72 -11.34 -0.28 -9.25
CA GLU A 72 -12.76 0.07 -9.30
C GLU A 72 -13.25 0.14 -10.75
N HIS A 73 -12.52 0.87 -11.61
CA HIS A 73 -12.87 0.94 -13.03
C HIS A 73 -12.79 -0.42 -13.72
N TYR A 74 -11.74 -1.20 -13.44
CA TYR A 74 -11.55 -2.54 -14.01
C TYR A 74 -12.74 -3.45 -13.71
N PHE A 75 -13.21 -3.50 -12.46
CA PHE A 75 -14.36 -4.33 -12.10
C PHE A 75 -15.66 -3.80 -12.71
N ASN A 76 -15.88 -2.48 -12.76
CA ASN A 76 -17.04 -1.91 -13.44
C ASN A 76 -17.08 -2.28 -14.94
N CYS A 77 -15.92 -2.36 -15.60
CA CYS A 77 -15.85 -2.85 -16.98
C CYS A 77 -16.21 -4.33 -17.11
N LEU A 78 -15.89 -5.15 -16.11
CA LEU A 78 -16.21 -6.58 -16.08
C LEU A 78 -17.66 -6.86 -15.68
N GLU A 79 -18.31 -5.98 -14.90
CA GLU A 79 -19.73 -6.12 -14.53
C GLU A 79 -20.64 -6.23 -15.77
N TYR A 80 -20.29 -5.54 -16.85
CA TYR A 80 -20.99 -5.62 -18.14
C TYR A 80 -21.00 -7.03 -18.75
N LEU A 81 -20.08 -7.90 -18.35
CA LEU A 81 -19.97 -9.27 -18.82
C LEU A 81 -20.77 -10.26 -17.96
N ILE A 82 -21.25 -9.84 -16.79
CA ILE A 82 -22.00 -10.71 -15.88
C ILE A 82 -23.35 -11.05 -16.52
N GLY A 83 -23.66 -12.34 -16.62
CA GLY A 83 -24.94 -12.84 -17.14
C GLY A 83 -25.05 -12.90 -18.66
N LYS A 84 -23.95 -12.63 -19.40
CA LYS A 84 -23.90 -12.91 -20.84
C LYS A 84 -23.55 -14.38 -21.09
N ASP A 85 -24.41 -15.05 -21.86
CA ASP A 85 -24.21 -16.46 -22.26
C ASP A 85 -23.08 -16.64 -23.29
N SER A 86 -22.77 -15.58 -24.04
CA SER A 86 -21.62 -15.55 -24.95
C SER A 86 -21.05 -14.12 -25.02
N ILE A 87 -19.73 -14.04 -25.19
CA ILE A 87 -19.00 -12.78 -25.34
C ILE A 87 -18.31 -12.84 -26.69
N VAL A 88 -18.53 -11.85 -27.56
CA VAL A 88 -17.90 -11.83 -28.89
C VAL A 88 -16.55 -11.09 -28.87
N ASP A 89 -15.68 -11.41 -29.82
CA ASP A 89 -14.31 -10.88 -29.87
C ASP A 89 -14.25 -9.35 -29.91
N GLU A 90 -15.18 -8.70 -30.62
CA GLU A 90 -15.32 -7.24 -30.63
C GLU A 90 -15.56 -6.64 -29.24
N GLU A 91 -16.40 -7.28 -28.41
CA GLU A 91 -16.70 -6.81 -27.06
C GLU A 91 -15.49 -6.96 -26.15
N ILE A 92 -14.76 -8.08 -26.26
CA ILE A 92 -13.49 -8.30 -25.55
C ILE A 92 -12.49 -7.21 -25.92
N LYS A 93 -12.38 -6.89 -27.22
CA LYS A 93 -11.49 -5.84 -27.72
C LYS A 93 -11.86 -4.48 -27.16
N GLU A 94 -13.15 -4.10 -27.22
CA GLU A 94 -13.63 -2.80 -26.73
C GLU A 94 -13.37 -2.62 -25.23
N ILE A 95 -13.72 -3.62 -24.42
CA ILE A 95 -13.49 -3.60 -22.96
C ILE A 95 -12.00 -3.51 -22.67
N THR A 96 -11.18 -4.29 -23.37
CA THR A 96 -9.72 -4.25 -23.21
C THR A 96 -9.15 -2.87 -23.52
N GLU A 97 -9.62 -2.21 -24.58
CA GLU A 97 -9.20 -0.86 -24.94
C GLU A 97 -9.61 0.18 -23.89
N LYS A 98 -10.84 0.09 -23.35
CA LYS A 98 -11.30 0.93 -22.23
C LYS A 98 -10.39 0.80 -21.01
N ILE A 99 -10.07 -0.44 -20.62
CA ILE A 99 -9.20 -0.73 -19.48
C ILE A 99 -7.79 -0.16 -19.70
N ILE A 100 -7.20 -0.37 -20.89
CA ILE A 100 -5.87 0.16 -21.26
C ILE A 100 -5.84 1.69 -21.21
N LYS A 101 -6.86 2.33 -21.77
CA LYS A 101 -6.98 3.79 -21.78
C LYS A 101 -7.01 4.33 -20.35
N LYS A 102 -7.86 3.76 -19.49
CA LYS A 102 -7.97 4.22 -18.09
C LYS A 102 -6.66 4.09 -17.32
N TYR A 103 -5.96 2.96 -17.46
CA TYR A 103 -4.66 2.81 -16.79
C TYR A 103 -3.66 3.88 -17.25
N SER A 104 -3.64 4.16 -18.55
CA SER A 104 -2.75 5.17 -19.14
C SER A 104 -3.07 6.58 -18.64
N GLU A 105 -4.35 6.93 -18.56
CA GLU A 105 -4.82 8.20 -17.98
C GLU A 105 -4.40 8.36 -16.52
N LEU A 106 -4.62 7.32 -15.71
CA LEU A 106 -4.24 7.33 -14.30
C LEU A 106 -2.72 7.44 -14.13
N ASN A 107 -1.94 6.71 -14.93
CA ASN A 107 -0.49 6.82 -14.87
C ASN A 107 0.00 8.22 -15.23
N TYR A 108 -0.59 8.85 -16.24
CA TYR A 108 -0.25 10.23 -16.60
C TYR A 108 -0.62 11.20 -15.48
N SER A 109 -1.81 11.07 -14.88
CA SER A 109 -2.24 11.90 -13.76
C SER A 109 -1.32 11.82 -12.54
N TYR A 110 -0.88 10.61 -12.16
CA TYR A 110 -0.06 10.39 -10.97
C TYR A 110 1.43 10.65 -11.18
N TYR A 111 1.95 10.38 -12.38
CA TYR A 111 3.40 10.37 -12.64
C TYR A 111 3.84 11.28 -13.78
N ASN A 112 2.92 12.03 -14.39
CA ASN A 112 3.17 12.88 -15.57
C ASN A 112 3.94 12.14 -16.69
N ARG A 113 3.65 10.84 -16.85
CA ARG A 113 4.35 9.96 -17.78
C ARG A 113 3.35 9.26 -18.70
N LYS A 114 3.56 9.37 -20.01
CA LYS A 114 2.85 8.53 -20.97
C LYS A 114 3.44 7.12 -20.91
N LEU A 115 2.58 6.13 -20.66
CA LEU A 115 2.92 4.73 -20.82
C LEU A 115 2.38 4.25 -22.15
N ASP A 116 3.24 3.61 -22.93
CA ASP A 116 2.81 2.79 -24.06
C ASP A 116 2.18 1.50 -23.52
N MET A 117 0.92 1.59 -23.12
CA MET A 117 0.17 0.45 -22.59
C MET A 117 -0.38 -0.41 -23.73
N ASN A 118 -0.22 -1.73 -23.59
CA ASN A 118 -0.75 -2.71 -24.52
C ASN A 118 -1.32 -3.92 -23.77
N ARG A 119 -1.96 -4.84 -24.49
CA ARG A 119 -2.60 -6.02 -23.91
C ARG A 119 -1.65 -6.90 -23.09
N LYS A 120 -0.40 -7.08 -23.53
CA LYS A 120 0.62 -7.87 -22.80
C LYS A 120 0.99 -7.21 -21.47
N LYS A 121 1.19 -5.90 -21.46
CA LYS A 121 1.48 -5.12 -20.24
C LYS A 121 0.27 -5.10 -19.30
N LEU A 122 -0.95 -5.00 -19.85
CA LEU A 122 -2.17 -5.12 -19.05
C LEU A 122 -2.26 -6.49 -18.38
N LEU A 123 -2.02 -7.58 -19.12
CA LEU A 123 -2.03 -8.94 -18.58
C LEU A 123 -1.10 -9.08 -17.35
N TYR A 124 0.08 -8.46 -17.38
CA TYR A 124 1.01 -8.43 -16.25
C TYR A 124 0.45 -7.70 -15.02
N ILE A 125 -0.28 -6.60 -15.22
CA ILE A 125 -0.89 -5.83 -14.13
C ILE A 125 -2.06 -6.63 -13.49
N VAL A 126 -2.78 -7.43 -14.28
CA VAL A 126 -4.01 -8.12 -13.84
C VAL A 126 -3.81 -9.59 -13.41
N ARG A 127 -2.73 -10.30 -13.79
CA ARG A 127 -2.51 -11.75 -13.48
C ARG A 127 -1.57 -12.04 -12.27
N GLU A 128 -1.62 -13.31 -11.86
CA GLU A 128 -1.43 -13.92 -10.51
C GLU A 128 -0.17 -13.60 -9.69
N GLU A 129 1.02 -13.43 -10.26
CA GLU A 129 2.23 -13.20 -9.45
C GLU A 129 2.25 -11.80 -8.82
N GLY A 130 1.68 -10.81 -9.52
CA GLY A 130 1.50 -9.45 -9.00
C GLY A 130 0.15 -9.23 -8.33
N ASN A 131 -0.92 -9.85 -8.86
CA ASN A 131 -2.34 -9.71 -8.49
C ASN A 131 -2.70 -8.45 -7.67
N ILE A 132 -2.30 -7.29 -8.20
CA ILE A 132 -2.42 -6.00 -7.51
C ILE A 132 -3.90 -5.55 -7.52
N ILE A 133 -4.73 -6.17 -8.37
CA ILE A 133 -6.16 -5.88 -8.53
C ILE A 133 -7.05 -6.85 -7.73
N GLY A 134 -6.71 -8.14 -7.67
CA GLY A 134 -7.56 -9.15 -7.01
C GLY A 134 -7.41 -9.20 -5.49
N LYS A 135 -6.32 -8.66 -4.93
CA LYS A 135 -6.09 -8.62 -3.49
C LYS A 135 -6.24 -7.18 -2.98
N ASN A 136 -6.93 -6.98 -1.85
CA ASN A 136 -7.09 -5.67 -1.17
C ASN A 136 -5.75 -5.10 -0.59
N TYR A 137 -4.60 -5.59 -1.06
CA TYR A 137 -3.26 -5.17 -0.62
C TYR A 137 -2.94 -3.68 -0.83
N PRO A 138 -3.38 -3.00 -1.91
CA PRO A 138 -3.05 -1.59 -2.08
C PRO A 138 -3.52 -0.72 -0.91
N TYR A 139 -4.73 -0.98 -0.40
CA TYR A 139 -5.26 -0.23 0.73
C TYR A 139 -4.50 -0.54 2.03
N SER A 140 -4.06 -1.80 2.23
CA SER A 140 -3.30 -2.14 3.43
C SER A 140 -1.95 -1.43 3.52
N TYR A 141 -1.31 -1.14 2.38
CA TYR A 141 -0.07 -0.35 2.36
C TYR A 141 -0.32 1.12 2.76
N ILE A 142 -1.35 1.76 2.18
CA ILE A 142 -1.71 3.16 2.54
C ILE A 142 -2.11 3.22 4.01
N TYR A 143 -2.93 2.28 4.46
CA TYR A 143 -3.35 2.19 5.85
C TYR A 143 -2.16 2.03 6.79
N GLY A 144 -1.29 1.06 6.48
CA GLY A 144 -0.17 0.71 7.32
C GLY A 144 0.82 1.86 7.48
N ILE A 145 1.18 2.54 6.39
CA ILE A 145 2.12 3.68 6.48
C ILE A 145 1.52 4.85 7.25
N CYS A 146 0.23 5.16 7.04
CA CYS A 146 -0.40 6.28 7.73
C CYS A 146 -0.54 6.03 9.24
N LYS A 147 -0.96 4.82 9.63
CA LYS A 147 -1.07 4.47 11.04
C LYS A 147 0.30 4.32 11.69
N ALA A 148 1.31 3.81 10.99
CA ALA A 148 2.68 3.74 11.49
C ALA A 148 3.23 5.14 11.80
N VAL A 149 3.07 6.10 10.88
CA VAL A 149 3.48 7.50 11.11
C VAL A 149 2.72 8.11 12.29
N LYS A 150 1.41 7.91 12.39
CA LYS A 150 0.62 8.38 13.53
C LYS A 150 1.14 7.83 14.86
N ILE A 151 1.47 6.53 14.89
CA ILE A 151 2.06 5.87 16.05
C ILE A 151 3.43 6.49 16.38
N LEU A 152 4.30 6.69 15.40
CA LEU A 152 5.62 7.31 15.60
C LEU A 152 5.53 8.73 16.18
N LYS A 153 4.64 9.57 15.64
CA LYS A 153 4.42 10.93 16.16
C LYS A 153 3.90 10.93 17.60
N ARG A 154 3.13 9.90 18.00
CA ARG A 154 2.75 9.70 19.39
C ARG A 154 3.97 9.41 20.27
N PHE A 155 4.97 8.69 19.75
CA PHE A 155 6.17 8.31 20.51
C PHE A 155 7.12 9.48 20.73
N GLU A 156 7.19 10.42 19.79
CA GLU A 156 8.02 11.64 19.93
C GLU A 156 7.66 12.47 21.17
N ASN A 157 6.43 12.31 21.67
CA ASN A 157 5.90 13.05 22.82
C ASN A 157 5.73 12.18 24.08
N MET A 158 6.33 10.98 24.14
CA MET A 158 6.19 10.08 25.28
C MET A 158 7.52 9.56 25.81
N ASP A 159 7.66 9.54 27.15
CA ASP A 159 8.86 9.08 27.83
C ASP A 159 9.06 7.55 27.72
N ARG A 160 7.96 6.77 27.65
CA ARG A 160 7.98 5.31 27.43
C ARG A 160 6.68 4.84 26.78
N ILE A 161 6.81 4.00 25.75
CA ILE A 161 5.72 3.16 25.24
C ILE A 161 6.19 1.72 25.20
N SER A 162 5.29 0.80 25.52
CA SER A 162 5.54 -0.63 25.37
C SER A 162 4.97 -1.13 24.04
N LEU A 163 5.70 -2.04 23.38
CA LEU A 163 5.20 -2.79 22.23
C LEU A 163 3.83 -3.43 22.53
N LYS A 164 3.63 -3.86 23.78
CA LYS A 164 2.38 -4.44 24.26
C LYS A 164 1.17 -3.51 24.04
N GLU A 165 1.30 -2.20 24.17
CA GLU A 165 0.19 -1.26 23.94
C GLU A 165 -0.23 -1.22 22.46
N ILE A 166 0.73 -1.29 21.54
CA ILE A 166 0.46 -1.33 20.10
C ILE A 166 -0.20 -2.68 19.75
N TYR A 167 0.34 -3.78 20.28
CA TYR A 167 -0.20 -5.12 20.06
C TYR A 167 -1.55 -5.35 20.75
N LEU A 168 -1.89 -4.62 21.81
CA LEU A 168 -3.19 -4.76 22.47
C LEU A 168 -4.23 -3.75 21.96
N ASP A 169 -3.86 -2.86 21.04
CA ASP A 169 -4.80 -1.98 20.38
C ASP A 169 -5.79 -2.80 19.52
N LYS A 170 -7.03 -2.88 20.01
CA LYS A 170 -8.14 -3.61 19.37
C LYS A 170 -8.79 -2.83 18.23
N ASN A 171 -8.53 -1.53 18.13
CA ASN A 171 -9.04 -0.65 17.08
C ASN A 171 -8.10 -0.64 15.87
N LEU A 172 -6.80 -0.91 16.08
CA LEU A 172 -5.83 -1.00 15.01
C LEU A 172 -6.23 -2.07 13.97
N GLY A 173 -6.51 -1.62 12.75
CA GLY A 173 -6.94 -2.44 11.63
C GLY A 173 -8.47 -2.53 11.48
N LYS A 174 -9.24 -1.80 12.28
CA LYS A 174 -10.71 -1.64 12.14
C LYS A 174 -11.12 -0.21 11.81
N GLU A 175 -10.28 0.76 12.17
CA GLU A 175 -10.51 2.17 11.89
C GLU A 175 -10.42 2.47 10.38
N LYS A 176 -11.07 3.57 9.96
CA LYS A 176 -10.85 4.15 8.65
C LYS A 176 -9.70 5.16 8.70
N LEU A 177 -9.05 5.38 7.56
CA LEU A 177 -8.10 6.48 7.41
C LEU A 177 -8.83 7.81 7.34
N THR A 178 -8.24 8.83 7.96
CA THR A 178 -8.68 10.22 7.80
C THR A 178 -7.81 10.95 6.77
N LYS A 179 -8.35 12.03 6.19
CA LYS A 179 -7.58 12.91 5.29
C LYS A 179 -6.34 13.49 5.98
N GLN A 180 -6.49 13.89 7.25
CA GLN A 180 -5.40 14.41 8.07
C GLN A 180 -4.27 13.37 8.24
N GLU A 181 -4.60 12.09 8.51
CA GLU A 181 -3.59 11.04 8.64
C GLU A 181 -2.75 10.88 7.35
N ILE A 182 -3.37 11.03 6.18
CA ILE A 182 -2.69 10.96 4.88
C ILE A 182 -1.79 12.19 4.68
N GLU A 183 -2.31 13.39 4.92
CA GLU A 183 -1.55 14.64 4.77
C GLU A 183 -0.32 14.69 5.69
N GLU A 184 -0.50 14.31 6.95
CA GLU A 184 0.59 14.23 7.92
C GLU A 184 1.65 13.20 7.51
N THR A 185 1.24 12.09 6.91
CA THR A 185 2.17 11.06 6.41
C THR A 185 3.00 11.59 5.25
N ILE A 186 2.39 12.33 4.32
CA ILE A 186 3.12 12.96 3.22
C ILE A 186 4.14 13.97 3.75
N VAL A 187 3.76 14.79 4.73
CA VAL A 187 4.68 15.74 5.38
C VAL A 187 5.81 15.00 6.09
N TYR A 188 5.50 13.94 6.83
CA TYR A 188 6.51 13.11 7.50
C TYR A 188 7.54 12.57 6.51
N ILE A 189 7.09 11.93 5.41
CA ILE A 189 8.00 11.34 4.42
C ILE A 189 8.91 12.39 3.76
N LYS A 190 8.38 13.60 3.49
CA LYS A 190 9.18 14.71 2.94
C LYS A 190 10.29 15.17 3.90
N ASN A 191 10.05 15.06 5.20
CA ASN A 191 10.93 15.55 6.26
C ASN A 191 11.83 14.48 6.89
N ILE A 192 11.77 13.23 6.41
CA ILE A 192 12.68 12.15 6.79
C ILE A 192 14.15 12.56 6.62
#